data_AF-A0A966MAP0-F1
#
_entry.id   AF-A0A966MAP0-F1
#
_cell.length_a   1.000
_cell.length_b   1.000
_cell.length_c   1.000
_cell.angle_alpha   90.00
_cell.angle_beta   90.00
_cell.angle_gamma   90.00
#
_symmetry.space_group_name_H-M   'P 1'
#
loop_
_entity.id
_entity.type
_entity.pdbx_description
1 polymer ?
#
loop_
_entity_poly.entity_id
_entity_poly.type
_entity_poly.pdbx_seq_one_letter_code
_entity_poly.pdbx_strand_id
1 'polypeptide(L)'
;MTNIKSNAHLKGDDWWRRAVVYQIYPKSFADGNGDGIGDLSGARARLDYLRALGIDAVWFSPFFPSPQCDGGYDVSDYRDIDPMFGTLADAESFIREAHARGIRVILDIVPNHSSSKHRFFVEALATLPGSPAWARYHCVRGRGANGELPP
;
A
#
# COMPACT_ATOMS: atom_id res chain seq x y z
N MET A 1 34.19 -0.80 11.26
CA MET A 1 33.96 0.11 10.13
C MET A 1 33.20 -0.66 9.06
N THR A 2 31.87 -0.52 9.03
CA THR A 2 31.03 -1.16 8.01
C THR A 2 31.26 -0.45 6.69
N ASN A 3 31.72 -1.17 5.68
CA ASN A 3 31.99 -0.62 4.35
C ASN A 3 30.65 -0.21 3.73
N ILE A 4 30.30 1.09 3.81
CA ILE A 4 29.07 1.63 3.24
C ILE A 4 29.20 1.51 1.71
N LYS A 5 28.54 0.51 1.11
CA LYS A 5 28.49 0.35 -0.35
C LYS A 5 27.96 1.65 -0.96
N SER A 6 28.72 2.25 -1.88
CA SER A 6 28.24 3.37 -2.69
C SER A 6 27.14 2.90 -3.63
N ASN A 7 26.05 3.65 -3.80
CA ASN A 7 24.99 3.38 -4.79
C ASN A 7 25.44 3.66 -6.23
N ALA A 8 26.73 3.55 -6.52
CA ALA A 8 27.31 3.86 -7.83
C ALA A 8 26.79 2.94 -8.94
N HIS A 9 26.31 1.72 -8.61
CA HIS A 9 25.70 0.79 -9.57
C HIS A 9 24.31 1.23 -10.05
N LEU A 10 23.65 2.13 -9.30
CA LEU A 10 22.32 2.67 -9.62
C LEU A 10 22.35 3.93 -10.50
N LYS A 11 23.50 4.27 -11.10
CA LYS A 11 23.61 5.44 -11.98
C LYS A 11 22.73 5.28 -13.23
N GLY A 12 21.99 6.34 -13.56
CA GLY A 12 21.07 6.42 -14.71
C GLY A 12 19.60 6.26 -14.32
N ASP A 13 18.70 6.57 -15.25
CA ASP A 13 17.25 6.57 -15.00
C ASP A 13 16.67 5.16 -14.75
N ASP A 14 17.41 4.13 -15.18
CA ASP A 14 17.04 2.71 -15.08
C ASP A 14 17.55 2.00 -13.81
N TRP A 15 17.65 2.72 -12.69
CA TRP A 15 18.15 2.20 -11.41
C TRP A 15 17.47 0.87 -10.99
N TRP A 16 16.17 0.72 -11.27
CA TRP A 16 15.34 -0.41 -10.90
C TRP A 16 15.79 -1.73 -11.54
N ARG A 17 16.47 -1.68 -12.70
CA ARG A 17 17.00 -2.89 -13.37
C ARG A 17 18.12 -3.59 -12.59
N ARG A 18 18.77 -2.87 -11.67
CA ARG A 18 19.93 -3.35 -10.90
C ARG A 18 19.69 -3.30 -9.39
N ALA A 19 18.51 -2.85 -8.98
CA ALA A 19 18.20 -2.64 -7.58
C ALA A 19 17.99 -3.96 -6.85
N VAL A 20 18.54 -4.04 -5.65
CA VAL A 20 18.13 -5.06 -4.67
C VAL A 20 16.91 -4.52 -3.92
N VAL A 21 15.74 -5.10 -4.20
CA VAL A 21 14.46 -4.71 -3.60
C VAL A 21 14.13 -5.63 -2.43
N TYR A 22 13.75 -5.04 -1.29
CA TYR A 22 13.30 -5.76 -0.11
C TYR A 22 11.81 -5.51 0.10
N GLN A 23 11.01 -6.57 0.06
CA GLN A 23 9.57 -6.45 0.30
C GLN A 23 9.26 -6.46 1.79
N ILE A 24 8.43 -5.52 2.24
CA ILE A 24 7.93 -5.41 3.60
C ILE A 24 6.44 -5.71 3.60
N TYR A 25 6.03 -6.68 4.42
CA TYR A 25 4.65 -6.83 4.84
C TYR A 25 4.45 -6.08 6.17
N PRO A 26 3.77 -4.92 6.20
CA PRO A 26 3.80 -3.97 7.33
C PRO A 26 3.47 -4.63 8.66
N LYS A 27 2.35 -5.37 8.73
CA LYS A 27 1.78 -5.98 9.94
C LYS A 27 2.74 -6.88 10.71
N SER A 28 3.78 -7.42 10.06
CA SER A 28 4.66 -8.42 10.65
C SER A 28 6.14 -8.03 10.61
N PHE A 29 6.47 -6.80 10.21
CA PHE A 29 7.87 -6.40 10.07
C PHE A 29 8.47 -5.88 11.38
N ALA A 30 7.90 -4.80 11.93
CA ALA A 30 8.35 -4.22 13.19
C ALA A 30 7.23 -3.37 13.80
N ASP A 31 6.88 -3.67 15.03
CA ASP A 31 5.94 -2.90 15.85
C ASP A 31 6.68 -1.72 16.50
N GLY A 32 6.18 -0.50 16.27
CA GLY A 32 6.76 0.75 16.76
C GLY A 32 6.02 1.36 17.95
N ASN A 33 4.81 0.90 18.25
CA ASN A 33 3.94 1.49 19.27
C ASN A 33 3.61 0.51 20.42
N GLY A 34 3.93 -0.78 20.27
CA GLY A 34 3.74 -1.84 21.27
C GLY A 34 2.36 -2.51 21.25
N ASP A 35 1.55 -2.34 20.20
CA ASP A 35 0.21 -2.93 20.09
C ASP A 35 0.19 -4.37 19.52
N GLY A 36 1.36 -4.89 19.11
CA GLY A 36 1.53 -6.23 18.54
C GLY A 36 1.40 -6.29 17.02
N ILE A 37 1.18 -5.17 16.34
CA ILE A 37 1.09 -5.06 14.88
C ILE A 37 2.24 -4.19 14.37
N GLY A 38 2.87 -4.63 13.28
CA GLY A 38 3.91 -3.81 12.65
C GLY A 38 3.34 -2.56 11.97
N ASP A 39 4.05 -1.44 12.12
CA ASP A 39 3.60 -0.11 11.70
C ASP A 39 4.75 0.70 11.03
N LEU A 40 4.43 1.91 10.54
CA LEU A 40 5.41 2.77 9.86
C LEU A 40 6.50 3.29 10.80
N SER A 41 6.21 3.47 12.09
CA SER A 41 7.19 3.88 13.09
C SER A 41 8.23 2.78 13.33
N GLY A 42 7.77 1.54 13.47
CA GLY A 42 8.62 0.36 13.59
C GLY A 42 9.44 0.12 12.32
N ALA A 43 8.83 0.25 11.13
CA ALA A 43 9.56 0.18 9.87
C ALA A 43 10.65 1.27 9.77
N ARG A 44 10.34 2.51 10.17
CA ARG A 44 11.29 3.62 10.19
C ARG A 44 12.48 3.35 11.12
N ALA A 45 12.23 2.76 12.30
CA ALA A 45 13.27 2.37 13.25
C ALA A 45 14.23 1.30 12.69
N ARG A 46 13.86 0.58 11.63
CA ARG A 46 14.70 -0.43 10.97
C ARG A 46 15.45 0.07 9.74
N LEU A 47 15.34 1.35 9.36
CA LEU A 47 16.01 1.88 8.17
C LEU A 47 17.54 1.73 8.20
N ASP A 48 18.18 1.84 9.36
CA ASP A 48 19.63 1.62 9.49
C ASP A 48 20.01 0.15 9.30
N TYR A 49 19.16 -0.77 9.78
CA TYR A 49 19.30 -2.21 9.51
C TYR A 49 19.18 -2.50 8.00
N LEU A 50 18.15 -1.96 7.35
CA LEU A 50 17.93 -2.14 5.91
C LEU A 50 19.10 -1.55 5.10
N ARG A 51 19.62 -0.39 5.51
CA ARG A 51 20.80 0.21 4.90
C ARG A 51 22.04 -0.67 5.05
N ALA A 52 22.26 -1.23 6.23
CA ALA A 52 23.38 -2.12 6.52
C ALA A 52 23.27 -3.45 5.76
N LEU A 53 22.05 -3.97 5.59
CA LEU A 53 21.75 -5.13 4.74
C LEU A 53 22.15 -4.87 3.27
N GLY A 54 22.11 -3.60 2.85
CA GLY A 54 22.60 -3.16 1.55
C GLY A 54 21.52 -3.17 0.46
N ILE A 55 20.26 -2.96 0.84
CA ILE A 55 19.15 -2.86 -0.10
C ILE A 55 19.15 -1.49 -0.78
N ASP A 56 18.58 -1.43 -1.98
CA ASP A 56 18.47 -0.20 -2.77
C ASP A 56 17.04 0.39 -2.71
N ALA A 57 16.04 -0.46 -2.46
CA ALA A 57 14.65 -0.04 -2.32
C ALA A 57 13.86 -0.96 -1.38
N VAL A 58 12.86 -0.38 -0.72
CA VAL A 58 11.79 -1.12 -0.07
C VAL A 58 10.55 -1.16 -0.95
N TRP A 59 9.83 -2.28 -0.96
CA TRP A 59 8.50 -2.41 -1.53
C TRP A 59 7.52 -2.81 -0.44
N PHE A 60 6.55 -1.94 -0.14
CA PHE A 60 5.51 -2.27 0.83
C PHE A 60 4.35 -3.02 0.17
N SER A 61 3.89 -4.10 0.80
CA SER A 61 2.50 -4.55 0.63
C SER A 61 1.53 -3.44 1.07
N PRO A 62 0.26 -3.43 0.64
CA PRO A 62 -0.68 -2.33 0.90
C PRO A 62 -0.78 -1.90 2.38
N PHE A 63 -0.83 -0.59 2.58
CA PHE A 63 -0.98 0.05 3.90
C PHE A 63 -1.95 1.25 3.86
N PHE A 64 -2.83 1.25 2.87
CA PHE A 64 -3.97 2.17 2.74
C PHE A 64 -5.15 1.70 3.60
N PRO A 65 -6.09 2.59 3.97
CA PRO A 65 -7.30 2.22 4.68
C PRO A 65 -8.05 1.08 4.02
N SER A 66 -8.23 -0.01 4.75
CA SER A 66 -8.87 -1.23 4.26
C SER A 66 -9.67 -1.90 5.37
N PRO A 67 -10.82 -2.53 5.08
CA PRO A 67 -11.49 -3.44 6.00
C PRO A 67 -10.71 -4.72 6.33
N GLN A 68 -9.57 -4.95 5.65
CA GLN A 68 -8.66 -6.07 5.86
C GLN A 68 -9.28 -7.44 5.54
N CYS A 69 -10.29 -7.49 4.67
CA CYS A 69 -10.87 -8.76 4.21
C CYS A 69 -9.95 -9.51 3.24
N ASP A 70 -8.97 -8.82 2.65
CA ASP A 70 -7.93 -9.40 1.80
C ASP A 70 -6.54 -8.83 2.13
N GLY A 71 -6.20 -8.77 3.43
CA GLY A 71 -4.86 -8.38 3.88
C GLY A 71 -4.41 -6.97 3.47
N GLY A 72 -5.36 -6.05 3.22
CA GLY A 72 -5.09 -4.68 2.80
C GLY A 72 -5.30 -4.42 1.30
N TYR A 73 -5.52 -5.45 0.49
CA TYR A 73 -5.76 -5.29 -0.96
C TYR A 73 -7.19 -4.82 -1.28
N ASP A 74 -8.14 -4.97 -0.35
CA ASP A 74 -9.48 -4.37 -0.41
C ASP A 74 -9.45 -2.91 0.07
N VAL A 75 -8.92 -2.00 -0.76
CA VAL A 75 -8.70 -0.58 -0.41
C VAL A 75 -10.01 0.23 -0.39
N SER A 76 -10.24 0.98 0.69
CA SER A 76 -11.40 1.87 0.88
C SER A 76 -11.11 3.36 0.68
N ASP A 77 -9.84 3.78 0.82
CA ASP A 77 -9.36 5.11 0.43
C ASP A 77 -7.90 5.02 -0.04
N TYR A 78 -7.60 5.45 -1.26
CA TYR A 78 -6.24 5.40 -1.83
C TYR A 78 -5.37 6.60 -1.44
N ARG A 79 -5.90 7.56 -0.67
CA ARG A 79 -5.24 8.86 -0.39
C ARG A 79 -4.83 9.03 1.06
N ASP A 80 -5.03 8.02 1.88
CA ASP A 80 -4.68 8.04 3.29
C ASP A 80 -3.93 6.76 3.68
N ILE A 81 -3.49 6.69 4.94
CA ILE A 81 -2.83 5.54 5.54
C ILE A 81 -3.82 4.84 6.47
N ASP A 82 -3.81 3.51 6.49
CA ASP A 82 -4.64 2.77 7.45
C ASP A 82 -4.19 3.15 8.88
N PRO A 83 -5.10 3.58 9.78
CA PRO A 83 -4.74 3.98 11.13
C PRO A 83 -3.98 2.90 11.92
N MET A 84 -4.11 1.63 11.53
CA MET A 84 -3.31 0.51 12.05
C MET A 84 -1.80 0.69 11.81
N PHE A 85 -1.41 1.36 10.73
CA PHE A 85 -0.01 1.54 10.33
C PHE A 85 0.55 2.92 10.67
N GLY A 86 -0.31 3.88 11.04
CA GLY A 86 0.06 5.24 11.39
C GLY A 86 -0.69 6.27 10.56
N THR A 87 -0.04 7.40 10.29
CA THR A 87 -0.62 8.55 9.59
C THR A 87 0.09 8.86 8.27
N LEU A 88 -0.50 9.73 7.46
CA LEU A 88 0.16 10.27 6.27
C LEU A 88 1.50 10.95 6.61
N ALA A 89 1.59 11.64 7.75
CA ALA A 89 2.83 12.28 8.21
C ALA A 89 3.92 11.25 8.59
N ASP A 90 3.52 10.08 9.11
CA ASP A 90 4.45 8.97 9.37
C ASP A 90 4.99 8.38 8.08
N ALA A 91 4.13 8.22 7.05
CA ALA A 91 4.54 7.77 5.73
C ALA A 91 5.51 8.76 5.06
N GLU A 92 5.21 10.06 5.10
CA GLU A 92 6.11 11.11 4.61
C GLU A 92 7.46 11.09 5.32
N SER A 93 7.44 10.87 6.64
CA SER A 93 8.66 10.79 7.44
C SER A 93 9.49 9.55 7.11
N PHE A 94 8.85 8.39 6.95
CA PHE A 94 9.51 7.18 6.49
C PHE A 94 10.17 7.40 5.12
N ILE A 95 9.44 7.94 4.14
CA ILE A 95 9.95 8.17 2.78
C ILE A 95 11.15 9.12 2.80
N ARG A 96 11.04 10.24 3.52
CA ARG A 96 12.13 11.22 3.67
C ARG A 96 13.39 10.57 4.28
N GLU A 97 13.22 9.80 5.33
CA GLU A 97 14.33 9.16 6.05
C GLU A 97 14.95 7.97 5.29
N ALA A 98 14.15 7.25 4.51
CA ALA A 98 14.62 6.22 3.58
C ALA A 98 15.48 6.85 2.47
N HIS A 99 14.98 7.92 1.85
CA HIS A 99 15.72 8.66 0.83
C HIS A 99 17.04 9.25 1.35
N ALA A 100 17.07 9.76 2.59
CA ALA A 100 18.29 10.23 3.23
C ALA A 100 19.36 9.13 3.37
N ARG A 101 18.95 7.86 3.38
CA ARG A 101 19.84 6.68 3.41
C ARG A 101 20.12 6.10 2.03
N GLY A 102 19.61 6.73 0.97
CA GLY A 102 19.71 6.24 -0.41
C GLY A 102 18.83 5.03 -0.69
N ILE A 103 17.80 4.78 0.13
CA ILE A 103 16.81 3.72 -0.05
C ILE A 103 15.58 4.32 -0.72
N ARG A 104 15.16 3.78 -1.86
CA ARG A 104 13.93 4.18 -2.55
C ARG A 104 12.70 3.46 -1.97
N VAL A 105 11.52 4.02 -2.17
CA VAL A 105 10.27 3.45 -1.68
C VAL A 105 9.35 3.14 -2.85
N ILE A 106 8.85 1.91 -2.91
CA ILE A 106 7.87 1.43 -3.88
C ILE A 106 6.58 1.11 -3.13
N LEU A 107 5.46 1.62 -3.65
CA LEU A 107 4.12 1.35 -3.14
C LEU A 107 3.46 0.29 -4.01
N ASP A 108 2.76 -0.65 -3.37
CA ASP A 108 1.81 -1.51 -4.08
C ASP A 108 0.55 -0.70 -4.40
N ILE A 109 0.08 -0.73 -5.65
CA ILE A 109 -1.16 -0.05 -6.06
C ILE A 109 -2.13 -1.12 -6.56
N VAL A 110 -3.37 -1.10 -6.06
CA VAL A 110 -4.41 -2.07 -6.39
C VAL A 110 -5.50 -1.40 -7.25
N PRO A 111 -5.33 -1.30 -8.59
CA PRO A 111 -6.26 -0.57 -9.45
C PRO A 111 -7.41 -1.43 -9.99
N ASN A 112 -7.30 -2.77 -9.92
CA ASN A 112 -8.28 -3.67 -10.53
C ASN A 112 -9.65 -3.62 -9.82
N HIS A 113 -9.64 -3.43 -8.51
CA HIS A 113 -10.85 -3.40 -7.68
C HIS A 113 -10.64 -2.47 -6.48
N SER A 114 -11.75 -2.07 -5.84
CA SER A 114 -11.76 -1.36 -4.56
C SER A 114 -12.64 -2.11 -3.56
N SER A 115 -12.49 -1.83 -2.27
CA SER A 115 -13.38 -2.33 -1.23
C SER A 115 -14.84 -1.99 -1.51
N SER A 116 -15.77 -2.85 -1.04
CA SER A 116 -17.19 -2.53 -0.98
C SER A 116 -17.51 -1.37 -0.01
N LYS A 117 -16.55 -0.98 0.83
CA LYS A 117 -16.63 0.22 1.68
C LYS A 117 -16.08 1.48 1.02
N HIS A 118 -15.46 1.37 -0.16
CA HIS A 118 -14.94 2.51 -0.89
C HIS A 118 -16.08 3.45 -1.30
N ARG A 119 -15.88 4.76 -1.18
CA ARG A 119 -16.92 5.78 -1.46
C ARG A 119 -17.57 5.61 -2.84
N PHE A 120 -16.80 5.21 -3.84
CA PHE A 120 -17.32 5.00 -5.20
C PHE A 120 -18.28 3.82 -5.28
N PHE A 121 -18.05 2.76 -4.51
CA PHE A 121 -18.95 1.59 -4.49
C PHE A 121 -20.24 1.92 -3.75
N VAL A 122 -20.14 2.62 -2.63
CA VAL A 122 -21.31 3.11 -1.87
C VAL A 122 -22.18 4.03 -2.74
N GLU A 123 -21.56 4.97 -3.47
CA GLU A 123 -22.26 5.85 -4.41
C GLU A 123 -22.88 5.07 -5.58
N ALA A 124 -22.18 4.08 -6.14
CA ALA A 124 -22.70 3.24 -7.21
C ALA A 124 -23.98 2.49 -6.79
N LEU A 125 -24.02 1.98 -5.55
CA LEU A 125 -25.21 1.31 -5.00
C LEU A 125 -26.36 2.25 -4.67
N ALA A 126 -26.06 3.51 -4.33
CA ALA A 126 -27.06 4.51 -3.96
C ALA A 126 -27.69 5.23 -5.16
N THR A 127 -27.23 4.98 -6.38
CA THR A 127 -27.68 5.66 -7.60
C THR A 127 -28.46 4.73 -8.53
N LEU A 128 -29.20 5.32 -9.48
CA LEU A 128 -29.95 4.56 -10.48
C LEU A 128 -29.01 3.79 -11.42
N PRO A 129 -29.41 2.59 -11.89
CA PRO A 129 -28.71 1.88 -12.94
C PRO A 129 -28.45 2.77 -14.16
N GLY A 130 -27.22 2.70 -14.71
CA GLY A 130 -26.80 3.52 -15.84
C GLY A 130 -26.27 4.92 -15.49
N SER A 131 -26.28 5.33 -14.21
CA SER A 131 -25.62 6.56 -13.78
C SER A 131 -24.08 6.50 -13.97
N PRO A 132 -23.37 7.64 -14.05
CA PRO A 132 -21.91 7.64 -14.08
C PRO A 132 -21.25 6.95 -12.89
N ALA A 133 -21.87 7.02 -11.70
CA ALA A 133 -21.37 6.34 -10.50
C ALA A 133 -21.57 4.83 -10.59
N TRP A 134 -22.74 4.39 -11.06
CA TRP A 134 -23.06 2.98 -11.30
C TRP A 134 -22.13 2.35 -12.34
N ALA A 135 -21.79 3.09 -13.39
CA ALA A 135 -20.90 2.66 -14.47
C ALA A 135 -19.42 2.50 -14.08
N ARG A 136 -19.02 2.87 -12.86
CA ARG A 136 -17.64 2.66 -12.37
C ARG A 136 -17.33 1.18 -12.11
N TYR A 137 -18.36 0.36 -11.95
CA TYR A 137 -18.23 -1.08 -11.68
C TYR A 137 -18.95 -1.88 -12.75
N HIS A 138 -18.52 -3.13 -12.92
CA HIS A 138 -19.20 -4.06 -13.80
C HIS A 138 -20.44 -4.63 -13.09
N CYS A 139 -21.57 -3.97 -13.31
CA CYS A 139 -22.85 -4.31 -12.72
C CYS A 139 -23.74 -5.03 -13.74
N VAL A 140 -24.19 -6.24 -13.42
CA VAL A 140 -25.14 -6.99 -14.25
C VAL A 140 -26.36 -7.32 -13.43
N ARG A 141 -27.56 -7.06 -13.97
CA ARG A 141 -28.80 -7.34 -13.27
C ARG A 141 -29.03 -8.85 -13.20
N GLY A 142 -29.24 -9.37 -12.00
CA GLY A 142 -29.64 -10.77 -11.81
C GLY A 142 -31.01 -11.07 -12.43
N ARG A 143 -31.26 -12.35 -12.72
CA ARG A 143 -32.58 -12.86 -13.13
C ARG A 143 -33.48 -13.11 -11.90
N GLY A 144 -34.76 -13.39 -12.12
CA GLY A 144 -35.74 -13.56 -11.06
C GLY A 144 -36.47 -12.26 -10.71
N ALA A 145 -37.42 -12.32 -9.78
CA ALA A 145 -38.27 -11.16 -9.47
C ALA A 145 -37.47 -10.03 -8.79
N ASN A 146 -36.46 -10.40 -8.00
CA ASN A 146 -35.63 -9.50 -7.21
C ASN A 146 -34.14 -9.57 -7.58
N GLY A 147 -33.78 -10.26 -8.66
CA GLY A 147 -32.38 -10.46 -9.05
C GLY A 147 -31.67 -11.56 -8.25
N GLU A 148 -32.41 -12.48 -7.64
CA GLU A 148 -31.91 -13.57 -6.81
C GLU A 148 -31.16 -14.67 -7.59
N LEU A 149 -31.28 -14.68 -8.92
CA LEU A 149 -30.58 -15.61 -9.80
C LEU A 149 -29.44 -14.90 -10.55
N PRO A 150 -28.34 -15.61 -10.88
CA PRO A 150 -27.26 -15.03 -11.68
C PRO A 150 -27.78 -14.56 -13.05
N PRO A 151 -27.14 -13.54 -13.67
CA PRO A 151 -27.47 -13.02 -15.00
C PRO A 151 -27.54 -14.07 -16.10
#